data_AF-A0A842SQ49-F1
#
_entry.id   AF-A0A842SQ49-F1
#
_cell.length_a   1.000
_cell.length_b   1.000
_cell.length_c   1.000
_cell.angle_alpha   90.00
_cell.angle_beta   90.00
_cell.angle_gamma   90.00
#
_symmetry.space_group_name_H-M   'P 1'
#
loop_
_entity.id
_entity.type
_entity.pdbx_description
1 polymer ?
#
loop_
_entity_poly.entity_id
_entity_poly.type
_entity_poly.pdbx_seq_one_letter_code
_entity_poly.pdbx_strand_id
1 'polypeptide(L)'
;MRARTAVALGLAASLVVIIVLTYAFEPLDDLLVENPYCNGLSTMYREYKPIRVKDLTELGSHVLDPGESTLMIIGPSKAFAPGEVDAVKRYLEIGGRVVLMDDFGTGNQLLEGLGVEARFTGK
;
A
#
# COMPACT_ATOMS: atom_id res chain seq x y z
N MET A 1 49.27 3.21 10.85
CA MET A 1 48.24 3.39 11.90
C MET A 1 47.28 4.55 11.57
N ARG A 2 47.78 5.74 11.22
CA ARG A 2 46.96 6.93 10.88
C ARG A 2 45.94 6.75 9.75
N ALA A 3 46.32 6.05 8.66
CA ALA A 3 45.41 5.82 7.53
C ALA A 3 44.19 4.95 7.91
N ARG A 4 44.38 3.91 8.72
CA ARG A 4 43.29 3.04 9.20
C ARG A 4 42.31 3.81 10.09
N THR A 5 42.82 4.65 10.98
CA THR A 5 41.99 5.51 11.84
C THR A 5 41.23 6.54 11.02
N ALA A 6 41.85 7.16 10.02
CA ALA A 6 41.17 8.12 9.13
C ALA A 6 40.04 7.44 8.31
N VAL A 7 40.29 6.24 7.78
CA VAL A 7 39.26 5.44 7.08
C VAL A 7 38.12 5.08 8.02
N ALA A 8 38.41 4.62 9.24
CA ALA A 8 37.40 4.28 10.23
C ALA A 8 36.52 5.48 10.63
N LEU A 9 37.14 6.65 10.84
CA LEU A 9 36.41 7.88 11.16
C LEU A 9 35.56 8.38 9.99
N GLY A 10 36.07 8.26 8.76
CA GLY A 10 35.31 8.59 7.55
C GLY A 10 34.06 7.72 7.41
N LEU A 11 34.19 6.40 7.61
CA LEU A 11 33.04 5.49 7.57
C LEU A 11 32.02 5.79 8.68
N ALA A 12 32.49 6.07 9.90
CA ALA A 12 31.61 6.46 11.00
C ALA A 12 30.87 7.76 10.72
N ALA A 13 31.56 8.78 10.19
CA ALA A 13 30.94 10.05 9.79
C ALA A 13 29.90 9.84 8.68
N SER A 14 30.21 9.05 7.65
CA SER A 14 29.26 8.71 6.59
C SER A 14 28.02 7.99 7.14
N LEU A 15 28.19 7.06 8.08
CA LEU A 15 27.07 6.37 8.71
C LEU A 15 26.17 7.34 9.50
N VAL A 16 26.77 8.26 10.27
CA VAL A 16 26.05 9.30 11.01
C VAL A 16 25.29 10.20 10.05
N VAL A 17 25.91 10.65 8.95
CA VAL A 17 25.26 11.46 7.92
C VAL A 17 24.07 10.72 7.32
N ILE A 18 24.23 9.43 6.98
CA ILE A 18 23.14 8.60 6.44
C ILE A 18 21.99 8.52 7.44
N ILE A 19 22.26 8.24 8.72
CA ILE A 19 21.22 8.18 9.76
C ILE A 19 20.48 9.53 9.89
N VAL A 20 21.21 10.64 9.95
CA VAL A 20 20.63 11.98 10.04
C VAL A 20 19.73 12.26 8.84
N LEU A 21 20.19 11.94 7.63
CA LEU A 21 19.38 12.12 6.42
C LEU A 21 18.12 11.25 6.47
N THR A 22 18.21 9.98 6.88
CA THR A 22 17.01 9.12 6.96
C THR A 22 16.00 9.55 8.02
N TYR A 23 16.42 10.26 9.07
CA TYR A 23 15.52 10.82 10.07
C TYR A 23 14.99 12.20 9.69
N ALA A 24 15.78 13.00 8.96
CA ALA A 24 15.39 14.35 8.56
C ALA A 24 14.45 14.36 7.34
N PHE A 25 14.53 13.34 6.48
CA PHE A 25 13.69 13.23 5.29
C PHE A 25 12.61 12.16 5.53
N GLU A 26 11.38 12.63 5.69
CA GLU A 26 10.20 11.77 5.76
C GLU A 26 9.91 11.12 4.40
N PRO A 27 9.25 9.94 4.36
CA PRO A 27 8.83 9.33 3.11
C PRO A 27 7.86 10.27 2.36
N LEU A 28 8.23 10.66 1.13
CA LEU A 28 7.45 11.57 0.29
C LEU A 28 6.57 10.85 -0.74
N ASP A 29 6.65 9.53 -0.85
CA ASP A 29 5.78 8.79 -1.79
C ASP A 29 4.31 8.96 -1.38
N ASP A 30 3.47 9.42 -2.32
CA ASP A 30 2.12 9.95 -2.05
C ASP A 30 1.17 8.95 -1.37
N LEU A 31 1.36 7.65 -1.61
CA LEU A 31 0.51 6.57 -1.06
C LEU A 31 1.22 5.74 0.02
N LEU A 32 2.38 6.21 0.52
CA LEU A 32 2.95 5.62 1.72
C LEU A 32 2.14 6.06 2.94
N VAL A 33 1.82 5.08 3.77
CA VAL A 33 1.11 5.27 5.04
C VAL A 33 1.88 6.20 5.97
N GLU A 34 3.19 6.14 5.89
CA GLU A 34 4.15 6.90 6.68
C GLU A 34 4.32 8.33 6.16
N ASN A 35 3.76 8.67 5.00
CA ASN A 35 3.79 10.03 4.45
C ASN A 35 2.78 10.91 5.21
N PRO A 36 3.22 11.88 6.03
CA PRO A 36 2.32 12.70 6.84
C PRO A 36 1.51 13.70 6.00
N TYR A 37 1.91 13.95 4.75
CA TYR A 37 1.19 14.81 3.83
C TYR A 37 0.00 14.10 3.16
N CYS A 38 -0.04 12.76 3.20
CA CYS A 38 -1.22 11.96 2.86
C CYS A 38 -2.12 11.84 4.11
N ASN A 39 -2.66 12.97 4.55
CA ASN A 39 -3.35 13.12 5.84
C ASN A 39 -4.56 12.19 6.02
N GLY A 40 -5.25 11.79 4.94
CA GLY A 40 -6.33 10.79 5.00
C GLY A 40 -5.82 9.38 5.34
N LEU A 41 -4.84 8.88 4.57
CA LEU A 41 -4.32 7.52 4.71
C LEU A 41 -3.50 7.34 5.99
N SER A 42 -2.66 8.32 6.32
CA SER A 42 -1.84 8.30 7.54
C SER A 42 -2.69 8.39 8.82
N THR A 43 -3.82 9.13 8.80
CA THR A 43 -4.78 9.17 9.91
C THR A 43 -5.51 7.84 10.06
N MET A 44 -6.04 7.28 8.96
CA MET A 44 -6.69 5.96 8.95
C MET A 44 -5.79 4.89 9.56
N TYR A 45 -4.50 4.90 9.22
CA TYR A 45 -3.55 3.91 9.74
C TYR A 45 -3.25 4.06 11.23
N ARG A 46 -3.13 5.30 11.70
CA ARG A 46 -2.84 5.61 13.09
C ARG A 46 -3.99 5.22 14.00
N GLU A 47 -5.23 5.46 13.56
CA GLU A 47 -6.44 5.24 14.35
C GLU A 47 -6.91 3.78 14.29
N TYR A 48 -6.99 3.19 13.09
CA TYR A 48 -7.62 1.88 12.89
C TYR A 48 -6.61 0.73 12.77
N LYS A 49 -5.33 1.03 12.54
CA LYS A 49 -4.24 0.04 12.36
C LYS A 49 -4.64 -1.14 11.44
N PRO A 50 -5.11 -0.86 10.22
CA PRO A 50 -5.58 -1.89 9.30
C PRO A 50 -4.44 -2.83 8.89
N ILE A 51 -4.79 -4.03 8.46
CA ILE A 51 -3.84 -5.05 8.03
C ILE A 51 -3.39 -4.77 6.59
N ARG A 52 -2.07 -4.78 6.34
CA ARG A 52 -1.51 -4.70 4.97
C ARG A 52 -1.65 -6.04 4.27
N VAL A 53 -2.56 -6.11 3.30
CA VAL A 53 -2.63 -7.23 2.37
C VAL A 53 -1.57 -7.00 1.27
N LYS A 54 -0.57 -7.88 1.21
CA LYS A 54 0.48 -7.83 0.17
C LYS A 54 0.13 -8.62 -1.08
N ASP A 55 -0.71 -9.64 -0.91
CA ASP A 55 -1.18 -10.52 -1.97
C ASP A 55 -2.69 -10.68 -1.85
N LEU A 56 -3.43 -10.25 -2.88
CA LEU A 56 -4.89 -10.32 -2.89
C LEU A 56 -5.41 -11.75 -2.94
N THR A 57 -4.59 -12.72 -3.37
CA THR A 57 -4.99 -14.13 -3.37
C THR A 57 -5.10 -14.71 -1.97
N GLU A 58 -4.51 -14.06 -0.97
CA GLU A 58 -4.56 -14.45 0.45
C GLU A 58 -5.77 -13.91 1.21
N LEU A 59 -6.65 -13.11 0.58
CA LEU A 59 -7.82 -12.48 1.23
C LEU A 59 -8.76 -13.48 1.95
N GLY A 60 -8.79 -14.74 1.50
CA GLY A 60 -9.60 -15.81 2.11
C GLY A 60 -8.85 -16.69 3.11
N SER A 61 -7.56 -16.42 3.37
CA SER A 61 -6.83 -17.09 4.45
C SER A 61 -7.31 -16.59 5.82
N HIS A 62 -7.20 -17.42 6.87
CA HIS A 62 -7.78 -17.26 8.23
C HIS A 62 -7.52 -15.94 8.99
N VAL A 63 -6.95 -14.92 8.36
CA VAL A 63 -6.55 -13.65 8.95
C VAL A 63 -7.70 -12.65 9.04
N LEU A 64 -8.75 -12.77 8.20
CA LEU A 64 -9.84 -11.79 8.12
C LEU A 64 -11.18 -12.49 7.97
N ASP A 65 -12.17 -12.13 8.80
CA ASP A 65 -13.58 -12.42 8.52
C ASP A 65 -14.07 -11.43 7.46
N PRO A 66 -14.43 -11.88 6.25
CA PRO A 66 -14.92 -10.99 5.20
C PRO A 66 -16.16 -10.20 5.63
N GLY A 67 -17.12 -10.80 6.33
CA GLY A 67 -18.35 -10.12 6.72
C GLY A 67 -18.11 -8.91 7.63
N GLU A 68 -17.04 -8.96 8.43
CA GLU A 68 -16.67 -7.91 9.37
C GLU A 68 -15.54 -7.00 8.88
N SER A 69 -15.04 -7.21 7.65
CA SER A 69 -13.92 -6.44 7.12
C SER A 69 -14.28 -5.64 5.86
N THR A 70 -13.44 -4.64 5.58
CA THR A 70 -13.48 -3.85 4.35
C THR A 70 -12.09 -3.86 3.74
N LEU A 71 -11.98 -4.32 2.49
CA LEU A 71 -10.78 -4.21 1.69
C LEU A 71 -10.69 -2.81 1.08
N MET A 72 -9.62 -2.09 1.42
CA MET A 72 -9.30 -0.79 0.84
C MET A 72 -8.25 -0.97 -0.27
N ILE A 73 -8.60 -0.68 -1.52
CA ILE A 73 -7.66 -0.65 -2.66
C ILE A 73 -7.53 0.82 -3.09
N ILE A 74 -6.36 1.41 -2.85
CA ILE A 74 -6.12 2.85 -3.00
C ILE A 74 -5.02 3.08 -4.03
N GLY A 75 -5.32 3.86 -5.06
CA GLY A 75 -4.40 4.24 -6.14
C GLY A 75 -3.70 3.05 -6.79
N PRO A 76 -4.44 2.04 -7.30
CA PRO A 76 -3.81 0.88 -7.93
C PRO A 76 -2.97 1.34 -9.14
N SER A 77 -1.69 1.03 -9.13
CA SER A 77 -0.74 1.38 -10.20
C SER A 77 -0.31 0.19 -11.05
N LYS A 78 -0.77 -1.01 -10.70
CA LYS A 78 -0.48 -2.26 -11.42
C LYS A 78 -1.78 -2.89 -11.91
N ALA A 79 -1.71 -3.51 -13.09
CA ALA A 79 -2.77 -4.35 -13.61
C ALA A 79 -3.04 -5.53 -12.65
N PHE A 80 -4.30 -5.92 -12.56
CA PHE A 80 -4.76 -7.05 -11.75
C PHE A 80 -4.61 -8.36 -12.51
N ALA A 81 -4.03 -9.37 -11.89
CA ALA A 81 -4.02 -10.72 -12.43
C ALA A 81 -5.42 -11.35 -12.30
N PRO A 82 -5.81 -12.29 -13.19
CA PRO A 82 -7.10 -12.97 -13.10
C PRO A 82 -7.37 -13.61 -11.73
N GLY A 83 -6.35 -14.21 -11.11
CA GLY A 83 -6.47 -14.81 -9.78
C GLY A 83 -6.74 -13.79 -8.66
N GLU A 84 -6.25 -12.55 -8.80
CA GLU A 84 -6.52 -11.47 -7.85
C GLU A 84 -7.97 -10.98 -7.99
N VAL A 85 -8.45 -10.81 -9.23
CA VAL A 85 -9.86 -10.48 -9.52
C VAL A 85 -10.79 -11.53 -8.91
N ASP A 86 -10.49 -12.82 -9.13
CA ASP A 86 -11.28 -13.92 -8.58
C ASP A 86 -11.27 -13.94 -7.05
N ALA A 87 -10.14 -13.58 -6.42
CA ALA A 87 -10.03 -13.50 -4.97
C ALA A 87 -10.89 -12.35 -4.40
N VAL A 88 -10.86 -11.18 -5.03
CA VAL A 88 -11.72 -10.04 -4.65
C VAL A 88 -13.19 -10.39 -4.87
N LYS A 89 -13.53 -11.07 -5.96
CA LYS A 89 -14.89 -11.55 -6.24
C LYS A 89 -15.40 -12.48 -5.13
N ARG A 90 -14.62 -13.51 -4.78
CA ARG A 90 -14.98 -14.44 -3.68
C ARG A 90 -15.14 -13.71 -2.35
N TYR A 91 -14.25 -12.77 -2.05
CA TYR A 91 -14.31 -11.95 -0.84
C TYR A 91 -15.61 -11.15 -0.75
N LEU A 92 -16.07 -10.56 -1.86
CA LEU A 92 -17.37 -9.88 -1.94
C LEU A 92 -18.55 -10.86 -1.80
N GLU A 93 -18.51 -12.02 -2.47
CA GLU A 93 -19.57 -13.03 -2.45
C GLU A 93 -19.86 -13.58 -1.05
N ILE A 94 -18.85 -13.65 -0.19
CA ILE A 94 -18.97 -14.12 1.21
C ILE A 94 -19.23 -12.99 2.22
N GLY A 95 -19.62 -11.81 1.74
CA GLY A 95 -20.10 -10.68 2.57
C GLY A 95 -19.07 -9.57 2.82
N GLY A 96 -17.89 -9.67 2.22
CA GLY A 96 -16.86 -8.63 2.26
C GLY A 96 -17.28 -7.34 1.57
N ARG A 97 -16.63 -6.24 1.96
CA ARG A 97 -16.82 -4.92 1.37
C ARG A 97 -15.53 -4.45 0.72
N VAL A 98 -15.61 -3.90 -0.48
CA VAL A 98 -14.44 -3.35 -1.18
C VAL A 98 -14.66 -1.87 -1.43
N VAL A 99 -13.68 -1.05 -1.03
CA VAL A 99 -13.58 0.36 -1.39
C VAL A 99 -12.42 0.49 -2.36
N LEU A 100 -12.75 0.81 -3.62
CA LEU A 100 -11.79 1.04 -4.69
C LEU A 100 -11.68 2.54 -4.97
N MET A 101 -10.49 3.08 -4.79
CA MET A 101 -10.16 4.48 -5.04
C MET A 101 -9.08 4.54 -6.11
N ASP A 102 -9.38 5.16 -7.26
CA ASP A 102 -8.50 5.21 -8.41
C ASP A 102 -8.64 6.56 -9.12
N ASP A 103 -7.50 7.08 -9.54
CA ASP A 103 -7.28 8.37 -10.18
C ASP A 103 -6.90 8.24 -11.67
N PHE A 104 -6.34 7.10 -12.09
CA PHE A 104 -5.83 6.88 -13.46
C PHE A 104 -6.58 5.82 -14.26
N GLY A 105 -7.48 5.07 -13.62
CA GLY A 105 -8.33 4.09 -14.30
C GLY A 105 -7.79 2.67 -14.37
N THR A 106 -6.71 2.37 -13.66
CA THR A 106 -6.14 1.01 -13.57
C THR A 106 -7.11 0.02 -12.89
N GLY A 107 -7.88 0.51 -11.91
CA GLY A 107 -8.96 -0.20 -11.23
C GLY A 107 -10.13 -0.60 -12.14
N ASN A 108 -10.24 -0.04 -13.36
CA ASN A 108 -11.26 -0.46 -14.31
C ASN A 108 -11.15 -1.94 -14.69
N GLN A 109 -9.94 -2.49 -14.68
CA GLN A 109 -9.73 -3.92 -14.95
C GLN A 109 -10.39 -4.79 -13.87
N LEU A 110 -10.32 -4.37 -12.61
CA LEU A 110 -11.01 -5.05 -11.51
C LEU A 110 -12.53 -4.90 -11.66
N LEU A 111 -13.02 -3.70 -11.97
CA LEU A 111 -14.45 -3.45 -12.16
C LEU A 111 -15.04 -4.28 -13.31
N GLU A 112 -14.32 -4.40 -14.43
CA GLU A 112 -14.69 -5.25 -15.55
C GLU A 112 -14.75 -6.73 -15.13
N GLY A 113 -13.73 -7.22 -14.44
CA GLY A 113 -13.69 -8.59 -13.92
C GLY A 113 -14.80 -8.91 -12.91
N LEU A 114 -15.28 -7.89 -12.18
CA LEU A 114 -16.41 -7.99 -11.26
C LEU A 114 -17.78 -7.80 -11.96
N GLY A 115 -17.80 -7.48 -13.25
CA GLY A 115 -19.05 -7.22 -13.99
C GLY A 115 -19.75 -5.92 -13.59
N VAL A 116 -19.04 -4.98 -12.97
CA VAL A 116 -19.55 -3.64 -12.63
C VAL A 116 -19.47 -2.76 -13.86
N GLU A 117 -20.47 -1.91 -14.13
CA GLU A 117 -20.48 -1.02 -15.30
C GLU A 117 -19.73 0.30 -15.08
N ALA A 118 -19.66 0.78 -13.84
CA ALA A 118 -18.99 2.03 -13.50
C ALA A 118 -17.51 2.01 -13.92
N ARG A 119 -17.00 3.13 -14.44
CA ARG A 119 -15.60 3.26 -14.86
C ARG A 119 -15.01 4.56 -14.35
N PHE A 120 -13.76 4.49 -13.91
CA PHE A 120 -12.92 5.66 -13.71
C PHE A 120 -12.50 6.17 -15.08
N THR A 121 -12.82 7.44 -15.36
CA THR A 121 -12.53 8.07 -16.65
C THR A 121 -11.18 8.79 -16.62
N GLY A 122 -10.18 8.24 -15.91
CA GLY A 122 -8.86 8.84 -15.70
C GLY A 122 -8.44 9.64 -16.92
N LYS A 123 -8.21 10.95 -16.74
CA LYS A 123 -7.87 11.83 -17.85
C LYS A 123 -6.51 11.51 -18.42
#